data_AF-A0A3M1S762-F1
#
_entry.id   AF-A0A3M1S762-F1
#
_cell.length_a   1.000
_cell.length_b   1.000
_cell.length_c   1.000
_cell.angle_alpha   90.00
_cell.angle_beta   90.00
_cell.angle_gamma   90.00
#
_symmetry.space_group_name_H-M   'P 1'
#
loop_
_entity.id
_entity.type
_entity.pdbx_description
1 polymer ?
#
loop_
_entity_poly.entity_id
_entity_poly.type
_entity_poly.pdbx_seq_one_letter_code
_entity_poly.pdbx_strand_id
1 'polypeptide(L)'
;MAVSPVGTLITVDCAVYVFQFVEPQTGANMGWFRQLRDWMAMPRRLRERGVLGLNRRSLDFIFPFNPRTSYRLVDDKLETKRLCERLALPIPETYAVVSRQGDLVHLDELIEDRGSFVVKPARGSGGKGVLVIAENRRTSFVTPRGTTISPSRLRYHISAVLAGMFSLNGLPDRAIIEECIRPHDAFSDVSLRGTPDIRVLMFQGELVMAMLRLPTAASDGKANLHQGAVGVGIDIETGTTRRGVYQDRIVERHPDTGHVLAGRQVPHWESLVEAALRLAAAVDLGYLGIDCVLDRNGGPLILEVNARPGLAIQIANECGLLGKLRRLAEAGTHDSHRKAAVSTALSNVRRRAE
;
A
#
# COMPACT_ATOMS: atom_id res chain seq x y z
N MET A 1 25.61 -24.42 37.27
CA MET A 1 26.43 -23.75 36.24
C MET A 1 26.53 -24.67 35.05
N ALA A 2 25.81 -24.39 33.96
CA ALA A 2 26.05 -24.99 32.65
C ALA A 2 25.25 -24.19 31.60
N VAL A 3 25.98 -23.27 30.96
CA VAL A 3 25.87 -22.70 29.62
C VAL A 3 24.62 -23.10 28.80
N SER A 4 23.76 -22.12 28.56
CA SER A 4 22.72 -22.15 27.52
C SER A 4 23.38 -22.03 26.14
N PRO A 5 23.06 -22.89 25.16
CA PRO A 5 23.46 -22.66 23.78
C PRO A 5 22.56 -21.58 23.17
N VAL A 6 23.24 -20.57 22.64
CA VAL A 6 22.72 -19.47 21.83
C VAL A 6 21.84 -20.01 20.71
N GLY A 7 20.53 -19.95 20.92
CA GLY A 7 19.53 -20.17 19.88
C GLY A 7 19.39 -18.90 19.06
N THR A 8 19.85 -18.95 17.81
CA THR A 8 19.58 -17.96 16.77
C THR A 8 18.10 -17.58 16.80
N LEU A 9 17.80 -16.33 17.16
CA LEU A 9 16.47 -15.73 16.99
C LEU A 9 16.12 -15.77 15.50
N ILE A 10 15.39 -16.80 15.08
CA ILE A 10 14.54 -16.70 13.91
C ILE A 10 13.40 -15.79 14.37
N THR A 11 13.51 -14.49 14.08
CA THR A 11 12.39 -13.57 14.22
C THR A 11 11.31 -14.05 13.25
N VAL A 12 10.40 -14.88 13.76
CA VAL A 12 9.13 -15.18 13.13
C VAL A 12 8.23 -13.98 13.43
N ASP A 13 8.51 -12.84 12.82
CA ASP A 13 7.57 -11.72 12.72
C ASP A 13 6.48 -12.00 11.67
N CYS A 14 6.13 -13.28 11.50
CA CYS A 14 4.74 -13.61 11.26
C CYS A 14 4.12 -13.67 12.65
N ALA A 15 3.45 -12.58 13.06
CA ALA A 15 2.31 -12.74 13.96
C ALA A 15 1.58 -14.01 13.51
N VAL A 16 1.31 -14.92 14.45
CA VAL A 16 0.63 -16.18 14.18
C VAL A 16 -0.71 -15.82 13.53
N TYR A 17 -0.76 -15.75 12.20
CA TYR A 17 -1.96 -15.46 11.44
C TYR A 17 -2.81 -16.71 11.53
N VAL A 18 -3.67 -16.73 12.54
CA VAL A 18 -4.64 -17.80 12.75
C VAL A 18 -5.60 -17.72 11.57
N PHE A 19 -5.45 -18.62 10.59
CA PHE A 19 -6.60 -19.02 9.80
C PHE A 19 -7.60 -19.63 10.79
N GLN A 20 -8.53 -18.82 11.31
CA GLN A 20 -9.63 -19.30 12.12
C GLN A 20 -10.59 -20.05 11.20
N PHE A 21 -10.28 -21.31 10.89
CA PHE A 21 -11.31 -22.30 10.61
C PHE A 21 -11.83 -22.78 11.96
N VAL A 22 -12.70 -21.97 12.57
CA VAL A 22 -13.50 -22.43 13.71
C VAL A 22 -14.78 -23.02 13.13
N GLU A 23 -14.80 -24.34 12.96
CA GLU A 23 -16.06 -25.08 12.93
C GLU A 23 -16.77 -24.90 14.28
N PRO A 24 -18.12 -24.89 14.32
CA PRO A 24 -18.86 -24.66 15.55
C PRO A 24 -18.52 -25.71 16.61
N GLN A 25 -18.30 -25.23 17.83
CA GLN A 25 -17.94 -26.02 19.00
C GLN A 25 -19.02 -27.05 19.35
N THR A 26 -18.66 -28.33 19.35
CA THR A 26 -19.32 -29.35 20.17
C THR A 26 -18.27 -30.24 20.83
N GLY A 27 -18.20 -30.22 22.17
CA GLY A 27 -17.57 -31.28 22.97
C GLY A 27 -16.24 -30.91 23.65
N ALA A 28 -16.30 -30.76 24.97
CA ALA A 28 -15.15 -30.53 25.85
C ALA A 28 -14.22 -31.77 25.98
N ASN A 29 -12.96 -31.51 26.38
CA ASN A 29 -11.91 -32.44 26.82
C ASN A 29 -10.89 -33.05 25.83
N MET A 30 -10.74 -32.52 24.60
CA MET A 30 -9.62 -32.92 23.70
C MET A 30 -8.89 -31.73 23.05
N GLY A 31 -9.00 -30.53 23.62
CA GLY A 31 -8.64 -29.27 22.95
C GLY A 31 -7.14 -28.93 22.90
N TRP A 32 -6.39 -29.17 23.98
CA TRP A 32 -5.02 -28.65 24.11
C TRP A 32 -3.99 -29.46 23.31
N PHE A 33 -4.08 -30.79 23.29
CA PHE A 33 -3.20 -31.63 22.45
C PHE A 33 -3.44 -31.37 20.96
N ARG A 34 -4.70 -31.13 20.56
CA ARG A 34 -5.07 -30.81 19.18
C ARG A 34 -4.52 -29.43 18.78
N GLN A 35 -4.65 -28.42 19.64
CA GLN A 35 -4.02 -27.10 19.46
C GLN A 35 -2.49 -27.18 19.38
N LEU A 36 -1.82 -27.97 20.23
CA LEU A 36 -0.37 -28.13 20.20
C LEU A 36 0.09 -28.81 18.90
N ARG A 37 -0.63 -29.85 18.45
CA ARG A 37 -0.38 -30.54 17.19
C ARG A 37 -0.60 -29.63 15.99
N ASP A 38 -1.67 -28.83 15.99
CA ASP A 38 -1.95 -27.87 14.93
C ASP A 38 -0.91 -26.74 14.89
N TRP A 39 -0.43 -26.29 16.05
CA TRP A 39 0.68 -25.34 16.16
C TRP A 39 1.99 -25.91 15.62
N MET A 40 2.35 -27.15 15.96
CA MET A 40 3.54 -27.82 15.42
C MET A 40 3.44 -28.12 13.91
N ALA A 41 2.25 -28.40 13.39
CA ALA A 41 2.02 -28.63 11.97
C ALA A 41 1.90 -27.33 11.15
N MET A 42 1.68 -26.18 11.81
CA MET A 42 1.43 -24.89 11.17
C MET A 42 2.54 -24.46 10.19
N PRO A 43 3.85 -24.55 10.52
CA PRO A 43 4.90 -24.16 9.58
C PRO A 43 4.94 -25.02 8.32
N ARG A 44 4.51 -26.29 8.41
CA ARG A 44 4.42 -27.19 7.25
C ARG A 44 3.20 -26.84 6.40
N ARG A 45 2.01 -26.68 7.02
CA ARG A 45 0.77 -26.30 6.32
C ARG A 45 0.89 -24.96 5.61
N LEU A 46 1.53 -23.97 6.22
CA LEU A 46 1.78 -22.67 5.58
C LEU A 46 2.72 -22.79 4.37
N ARG A 47 3.76 -23.63 4.47
CA ARG A 47 4.67 -23.91 3.34
C ARG A 47 3.96 -24.64 2.20
N GLU A 48 3.13 -25.63 2.52
CA GLU A 48 2.32 -26.37 1.54
C GLU A 48 1.32 -25.46 0.82
N ARG A 49 0.77 -24.46 1.54
CA ARG A 49 -0.07 -23.40 0.94
C ARG A 49 0.71 -22.29 0.23
N GLY A 50 2.05 -22.40 0.16
CA GLY A 50 2.91 -21.42 -0.51
C GLY A 50 2.94 -20.04 0.16
N VAL A 51 2.60 -19.95 1.45
CA VAL A 51 2.65 -18.67 2.18
C VAL A 51 4.10 -18.22 2.31
N LEU A 52 4.38 -17.03 1.79
CA LEU A 52 5.68 -16.39 1.86
C LEU A 52 5.82 -15.63 3.18
N GLY A 53 6.92 -15.86 3.91
CA GLY A 53 7.29 -15.10 5.11
C GLY A 53 8.22 -13.91 4.82
N LEU A 54 8.31 -12.95 5.73
CA LEU A 54 9.06 -11.69 5.54
C LEU A 54 10.56 -11.90 5.27
N ASN A 55 11.22 -12.78 6.02
CA ASN A 55 12.65 -13.06 5.84
C ASN A 55 12.91 -13.67 4.46
N ARG A 56 12.08 -14.65 4.08
CA ARG A 56 12.17 -15.30 2.77
C ARG A 56 11.87 -14.34 1.63
N ARG A 57 10.87 -13.47 1.77
CA ARG A 57 10.59 -12.39 0.80
C ARG A 57 11.83 -11.54 0.58
N SER A 58 12.49 -11.12 1.66
CA SER A 58 13.66 -10.26 1.58
C SER A 58 14.85 -10.97 0.92
N LEU A 59 15.17 -12.19 1.36
CA LEU A 59 16.33 -12.96 0.91
C LEU A 59 16.17 -13.53 -0.51
N ASP A 60 15.01 -14.10 -0.84
CA ASP A 60 14.81 -14.84 -2.08
C ASP A 60 14.35 -13.92 -3.23
N PHE A 61 13.68 -12.79 -2.94
CA PHE A 61 13.02 -11.98 -3.98
C PHE A 61 13.37 -10.50 -3.97
N ILE A 62 13.54 -9.86 -2.80
CA ILE A 62 13.88 -8.43 -2.78
C ILE A 62 15.37 -8.24 -3.06
N PHE A 63 16.26 -8.82 -2.25
CA PHE A 63 17.71 -8.57 -2.42
C PHE A 63 18.27 -9.03 -3.77
N PRO A 64 17.85 -10.17 -4.35
CA PRO A 64 18.37 -10.60 -5.64
C PRO A 64 17.84 -9.76 -6.82
N PHE A 65 16.64 -9.21 -6.71
CA PHE A 65 15.96 -8.56 -7.84
C PHE A 65 15.77 -7.05 -7.70
N ASN A 66 16.11 -6.46 -6.55
CA ASN A 66 16.09 -5.01 -6.34
C ASN A 66 17.51 -4.49 -6.08
N PRO A 67 18.19 -3.94 -7.09
CA PRO A 67 19.46 -3.25 -6.92
C PRO A 67 19.36 -2.15 -5.86
N ARG A 68 20.35 -2.06 -4.98
CA ARG A 68 20.36 -1.08 -3.87
C ARG A 68 20.30 0.38 -4.36
N THR A 69 20.89 0.65 -5.52
CA THR A 69 20.87 1.98 -6.17
C THR A 69 19.46 2.43 -6.54
N SER A 70 18.54 1.50 -6.82
CA SER A 70 17.17 1.79 -7.26
C SER A 70 16.23 2.16 -6.11
N TYR A 71 16.59 1.89 -4.84
CA TYR A 71 15.75 2.23 -3.69
C TYR A 71 15.55 3.74 -3.54
N ARG A 72 16.59 4.53 -3.84
CA ARG A 72 16.52 5.99 -3.75
C ARG A 72 15.38 6.59 -4.59
N LEU A 73 15.07 5.98 -5.73
CA LEU A 73 14.01 6.43 -6.62
C LEU A 73 12.63 6.32 -5.98
N VAL A 74 12.42 5.28 -5.16
CA VAL A 74 11.09 4.95 -4.58
C VAL A 74 10.95 5.35 -3.11
N ASP A 75 12.06 5.48 -2.39
CA ASP A 75 12.07 5.98 -1.00
C ASP A 75 11.77 7.49 -0.94
N ASP A 76 11.96 8.21 -2.06
CA ASP A 76 11.65 9.63 -2.20
C ASP A 76 10.46 9.84 -3.15
N LYS A 77 9.32 10.22 -2.58
CA LYS A 77 8.07 10.39 -3.33
C LYS A 77 8.20 11.41 -4.46
N LEU A 78 9.06 12.42 -4.34
CA LEU A 78 9.28 13.40 -5.40
C LEU A 78 10.01 12.81 -6.61
N GLU A 79 10.97 11.91 -6.41
CA GLU A 79 11.68 11.28 -7.52
C GLU A 79 10.78 10.30 -8.28
N THR A 80 9.99 9.51 -7.55
CA THR A 80 8.93 8.67 -8.14
C THR A 80 7.94 9.53 -8.92
N LYS A 81 7.51 10.66 -8.36
CA LYS A 81 6.55 11.56 -9.00
C LYS A 81 7.07 12.10 -10.33
N ARG A 82 8.29 12.63 -10.35
CA ARG A 82 8.95 13.11 -11.57
C ARG A 82 9.08 12.02 -12.64
N LEU A 83 9.29 10.77 -12.22
CA LEU A 83 9.27 9.64 -13.15
C LEU A 83 7.89 9.43 -13.74
N CYS A 84 6.84 9.43 -12.91
CA CYS A 84 5.46 9.34 -13.39
C CYS A 84 5.11 10.48 -14.38
N GLU A 85 5.51 11.72 -14.11
CA GLU A 85 5.32 12.87 -15.00
C GLU A 85 5.98 12.64 -16.37
N ARG A 86 7.25 12.20 -16.39
CA ARG A 86 7.96 11.89 -17.64
C ARG A 86 7.30 10.78 -18.46
N LEU A 87 6.60 9.87 -17.78
CA LEU A 87 5.87 8.77 -18.42
C LEU A 87 4.42 9.15 -18.75
N ALA A 88 3.99 10.39 -18.47
CA ALA A 88 2.60 10.82 -18.55
C ALA A 88 1.65 9.84 -17.81
N LEU A 89 2.07 9.40 -16.62
CA LEU A 89 1.26 8.56 -15.75
C LEU A 89 0.40 9.42 -14.82
N PRO A 90 -0.84 9.00 -14.56
CA PRO A 90 -1.78 9.76 -13.75
C PRO A 90 -1.35 9.76 -12.28
N ILE A 91 -1.20 10.96 -11.72
CA ILE A 91 -0.76 11.25 -10.36
C ILE A 91 -1.49 12.49 -9.86
N PRO A 92 -1.65 12.69 -8.53
CA PRO A 92 -2.23 13.92 -8.00
C PRO A 92 -1.42 15.15 -8.43
N GLU A 93 -2.02 16.31 -8.65
CA GLU A 93 -1.26 17.53 -8.98
C GLU A 93 -0.35 17.93 -7.79
N THR A 94 0.91 18.31 -8.05
CA THR A 94 1.76 18.96 -7.03
C THR A 94 1.62 20.47 -7.16
N TYR A 95 1.08 21.10 -6.12
CA TYR A 95 0.97 22.55 -6.06
C TYR A 95 2.31 23.20 -5.69
N ALA A 96 3.02 22.60 -4.73
CA ALA A 96 4.31 23.14 -4.29
C ALA A 96 5.21 22.09 -3.63
N VAL A 97 6.50 22.38 -3.61
CA VAL A 97 7.50 21.64 -2.83
C VAL A 97 8.27 22.62 -1.96
N VAL A 98 8.12 22.48 -0.65
CA VAL A 98 8.84 23.28 0.34
C VAL A 98 10.08 22.50 0.76
N SER A 99 11.26 23.07 0.51
CA SER A 99 12.54 22.39 0.74
C SER A 99 13.36 23.01 1.85
N ARG A 100 13.08 24.27 2.21
CA ARG A 100 13.81 25.04 3.23
C ARG A 100 12.84 25.84 4.10
N GLN A 101 13.27 26.16 5.32
CA GLN A 101 12.46 26.97 6.23
C GLN A 101 12.15 28.36 5.65
N GLY A 102 13.07 28.95 4.87
CA GLY A 102 12.86 30.25 4.21
C GLY A 102 11.74 30.24 3.18
N ASP A 103 11.47 29.10 2.54
CA ASP A 103 10.42 28.98 1.52
C ASP A 103 9.01 29.17 2.13
N LEU A 104 8.87 28.99 3.45
CA LEU A 104 7.59 29.14 4.15
C LEU A 104 7.05 30.57 4.09
N VAL A 105 7.89 31.58 3.86
CA VAL A 105 7.43 32.97 3.73
C VAL A 105 6.35 33.08 2.63
N HIS A 106 6.50 32.34 1.54
CA HIS A 106 5.60 32.32 0.39
C HIS A 106 4.48 31.27 0.50
N LEU A 107 4.34 30.57 1.64
CA LEU A 107 3.38 29.48 1.77
C LEU A 107 1.94 29.91 1.47
N ASP A 108 1.53 31.08 1.94
CA ASP A 108 0.16 31.56 1.80
C ASP A 108 -0.18 31.80 0.32
N GLU A 109 0.74 32.40 -0.45
CA GLU A 109 0.62 32.61 -1.90
C GLU A 109 0.47 31.28 -2.66
N LEU A 110 1.21 30.23 -2.25
CA LEU A 110 1.21 28.93 -2.90
C LEU A 110 -0.12 28.15 -2.71
N ILE A 111 -0.88 28.46 -1.66
CA ILE A 111 -2.10 27.73 -1.28
C ILE A 111 -3.37 28.58 -1.36
N GLU A 112 -3.28 29.88 -1.61
CA GLU A 112 -4.42 30.82 -1.56
C GLU A 112 -5.60 30.38 -2.45
N ASP A 113 -5.31 29.95 -3.67
CA ASP A 113 -6.31 29.52 -4.66
C ASP A 113 -6.72 28.05 -4.51
N ARG A 114 -6.18 27.34 -3.51
CA ARG A 114 -6.40 25.90 -3.31
C ARG A 114 -7.44 25.68 -2.22
N GLY A 115 -8.67 25.34 -2.62
CA GLY A 115 -9.79 25.09 -1.69
C GLY A 115 -9.57 23.88 -0.77
N SER A 116 -8.75 22.90 -1.18
CA SER A 116 -8.31 21.76 -0.38
C SER A 116 -6.94 21.29 -0.87
N PHE A 117 -6.16 20.69 0.02
CA PHE A 117 -4.81 20.18 -0.31
C PHE A 117 -4.32 19.18 0.75
N VAL A 118 -3.28 18.44 0.40
CA VAL A 118 -2.57 17.54 1.30
C VAL A 118 -1.13 18.01 1.45
N VAL A 119 -0.65 18.06 2.69
CA VAL A 119 0.76 18.24 3.01
C VAL A 119 1.33 16.89 3.42
N LYS A 120 2.39 16.43 2.76
CA LYS A 120 3.03 15.16 3.11
C LYS A 120 4.57 15.24 3.05
N PRO A 121 5.29 14.51 3.93
CA PRO A 121 6.73 14.34 3.81
C PRO A 121 7.11 13.56 2.54
N ALA A 122 8.21 13.94 1.88
CA ALA A 122 8.70 13.23 0.71
C ALA A 122 9.24 11.82 1.06
N ARG A 123 9.78 11.63 2.28
CA ARG A 123 10.39 10.37 2.74
C ARG A 123 9.66 9.73 3.93
N GLY A 124 8.47 10.22 4.28
CA GLY A 124 7.70 9.64 5.38
C GLY A 124 7.08 8.29 5.04
N SER A 125 6.72 7.53 6.08
CA SER A 125 6.16 6.18 5.97
C SER A 125 4.89 6.00 6.81
N GLY A 126 4.03 5.06 6.42
CA GLY A 126 2.85 4.65 7.20
C GLY A 126 1.81 5.75 7.44
N GLY A 127 1.77 6.78 6.59
CA GLY A 127 0.90 7.95 6.73
C GLY A 127 1.33 8.95 7.81
N LYS A 128 2.51 8.79 8.41
CA LYS A 128 3.04 9.77 9.37
C LYS A 128 3.38 11.09 8.67
N GLY A 129 3.06 12.22 9.30
CA GLY A 129 3.30 13.55 8.77
C GLY A 129 2.34 14.00 7.66
N VAL A 130 1.39 13.15 7.24
CA VAL A 130 0.35 13.51 6.27
C VAL A 130 -0.70 14.36 6.98
N LEU A 131 -0.90 15.58 6.50
CA LEU A 131 -1.93 16.51 6.95
C LEU A 131 -2.86 16.81 5.78
N VAL A 132 -4.14 16.48 5.93
CA VAL A 132 -5.18 16.75 4.94
C VAL A 132 -5.94 18.01 5.35
N ILE A 133 -6.00 18.98 4.44
CA ILE A 133 -6.84 20.17 4.54
C ILE A 133 -8.03 19.98 3.60
N ALA A 134 -9.22 19.77 4.19
CA ALA A 134 -10.46 19.59 3.45
C ALA A 134 -11.08 20.92 3.00
N GLU A 135 -10.86 21.98 3.76
CA GLU A 135 -11.35 23.32 3.43
C GLU A 135 -10.28 24.37 3.79
N ASN A 136 -9.95 25.23 2.83
CA ASN A 136 -9.12 26.41 3.01
C ASN A 136 -10.00 27.67 3.07
N ARG A 137 -10.04 28.32 4.22
CA ARG A 137 -10.81 29.55 4.47
C ARG A 137 -9.93 30.81 4.46
N ARG A 138 -8.70 30.73 3.93
CA ARG A 138 -7.65 31.76 3.92
C ARG A 138 -7.09 32.14 5.29
N THR A 139 -7.96 32.45 6.25
CA THR A 139 -7.57 32.80 7.64
C THR A 139 -7.48 31.57 8.54
N SER A 140 -8.00 30.43 8.10
CA SER A 140 -7.98 29.17 8.81
C SER A 140 -8.14 27.98 7.85
N PHE A 141 -7.77 26.80 8.31
CA PHE A 141 -7.87 25.56 7.57
C PHE A 141 -8.72 24.56 8.34
N VAL A 142 -9.52 23.75 7.66
CA VAL A 142 -10.36 22.73 8.29
C VAL A 142 -9.91 21.35 7.83
N THR A 143 -9.68 20.44 8.78
CA THR A 143 -9.36 19.04 8.49
C THR A 143 -10.64 18.27 8.10
N PRO A 144 -10.54 17.07 7.50
CA PRO A 144 -11.69 16.21 7.25
C PRO A 144 -12.54 15.87 8.49
N ARG A 145 -12.03 16.09 9.71
CA ARG A 145 -12.76 15.90 10.96
C ARG A 145 -13.51 17.14 11.45
N GLY A 146 -13.44 18.25 10.72
CA GLY A 146 -13.98 19.55 11.17
C GLY A 146 -13.06 20.29 12.14
N THR A 147 -11.86 19.78 12.43
CA THR A 147 -10.90 20.50 13.30
C THR A 147 -10.35 21.71 12.56
N THR A 148 -10.45 22.89 13.18
CA THR A 148 -9.88 24.12 12.63
C THR A 148 -8.41 24.27 13.02
N ILE A 149 -7.56 24.62 12.07
CA ILE A 149 -6.10 24.80 12.18
C ILE A 149 -5.76 26.23 11.75
N SER A 150 -4.93 26.91 12.53
CA SER A 150 -4.42 28.24 12.19
C SER A 150 -3.26 28.18 11.18
N PRO A 151 -3.00 29.25 10.42
CA PRO A 151 -1.82 29.35 9.55
C PRO A 151 -0.49 29.08 10.26
N SER A 152 -0.31 29.57 11.49
CA SER A 152 0.89 29.31 12.28
C SER A 152 1.06 27.81 12.58
N ARG A 153 -0.02 27.07 12.81
CA ARG A 153 0.03 25.63 13.07
C ARG A 153 0.32 24.83 11.80
N LEU A 154 -0.18 25.27 10.64
CA LEU A 154 0.20 24.69 9.34
C LEU A 154 1.70 24.90 9.07
N ARG A 155 2.19 26.13 9.25
CA ARG A 155 3.62 26.46 9.10
C ARG A 155 4.49 25.61 10.04
N TYR A 156 4.11 25.48 11.31
CA TYR A 156 4.78 24.62 12.27
C TYR A 156 4.82 23.14 11.83
N HIS A 157 3.71 22.61 11.30
CA HIS A 157 3.65 21.24 10.78
C HIS A 157 4.60 21.04 9.59
N ILE A 158 4.70 22.01 8.68
CA ILE A 158 5.65 21.94 7.58
C ILE A 158 7.09 22.04 8.09
N SER A 159 7.39 22.96 9.02
CA SER A 159 8.70 23.04 9.67
C SER A 159 9.11 21.73 10.35
N ALA A 160 8.15 21.03 10.95
CA ALA A 160 8.31 19.70 11.54
C ALA A 160 8.67 18.63 10.51
N VAL A 161 8.02 18.65 9.34
CA VAL A 161 8.37 17.80 8.19
C VAL A 161 9.80 18.08 7.75
N LEU A 162 10.15 19.35 7.52
CA LEU A 162 11.49 19.77 7.08
C LEU A 162 12.59 19.33 8.06
N ALA A 163 12.30 19.39 9.37
CA ALA A 163 13.22 18.94 10.42
C ALA A 163 13.37 17.41 10.48
N GLY A 164 12.63 16.64 9.67
CA GLY A 164 12.75 15.19 9.60
C GLY A 164 11.93 14.44 10.65
N MET A 165 11.01 15.10 11.38
CA MET A 165 10.25 14.46 12.48
C MET A 165 9.40 13.27 12.03
N PHE A 166 9.05 13.20 10.75
CA PHE A 166 8.26 12.11 10.16
C PHE A 166 9.06 11.21 9.21
N SER A 167 10.35 11.48 9.03
CA SER A 167 11.26 10.66 8.23
C SER A 167 11.72 9.44 9.03
N LEU A 168 11.89 8.30 8.37
CA LEU A 168 12.32 7.05 9.01
C LEU A 168 13.69 7.13 9.70
N ASN A 169 14.57 8.01 9.23
CA ASN A 169 15.95 8.17 9.72
C ASN A 169 16.18 9.51 10.43
N GLY A 170 15.13 10.30 10.66
CA GLY A 170 15.24 11.63 11.27
C GLY A 170 16.05 12.65 10.45
N LEU A 171 16.38 12.35 9.20
CA LEU A 171 17.10 13.29 8.33
C LEU A 171 16.16 14.41 7.86
N PRO A 172 16.71 15.60 7.55
CA PRO A 172 15.96 16.66 6.90
C PRO A 172 15.22 16.15 5.66
N ASP A 173 13.98 16.61 5.51
CA ASP A 173 13.07 16.16 4.45
C ASP A 173 12.49 17.36 3.69
N ARG A 174 11.69 17.07 2.66
CA ARG A 174 10.92 18.04 1.89
C ARG A 174 9.43 17.84 2.17
N ALA A 175 8.69 18.93 2.25
CA ALA A 175 7.24 18.87 2.32
C ALA A 175 6.65 19.05 0.92
N ILE A 176 5.76 18.15 0.54
CA ILE A 176 5.03 18.20 -0.71
C ILE A 176 3.62 18.67 -0.41
N ILE A 177 3.16 19.70 -1.13
CA ILE A 177 1.78 20.18 -1.11
C ILE A 177 1.12 19.74 -2.41
N GLU A 178 0.06 18.95 -2.30
CA GLU A 178 -0.58 18.31 -3.44
C GLU A 178 -2.10 18.42 -3.40
N GLU A 179 -2.72 18.11 -4.53
CA GLU A 179 -4.14 17.90 -4.68
C GLU A 179 -4.71 16.94 -3.63
N CYS A 180 -5.85 17.33 -3.05
CA CYS A 180 -6.64 16.45 -2.19
C CYS A 180 -7.58 15.60 -3.05
N ILE A 181 -7.21 14.32 -3.18
CA ILE A 181 -7.91 13.33 -3.98
C ILE A 181 -9.34 13.13 -3.47
N ARG A 182 -10.29 13.03 -4.41
CA ARG A 182 -11.70 12.78 -4.13
C ARG A 182 -11.98 11.31 -4.42
N PRO A 183 -12.22 10.47 -3.39
CA PRO A 183 -12.43 9.04 -3.62
C PRO A 183 -13.58 8.77 -4.60
N HIS A 184 -13.38 7.80 -5.48
CA HIS A 184 -14.42 7.35 -6.40
C HIS A 184 -15.60 6.73 -5.65
N ASP A 185 -16.82 6.99 -6.14
CA ASP A 185 -18.08 6.60 -5.49
C ASP A 185 -18.32 5.07 -5.40
N ALA A 186 -17.57 4.27 -6.16
CA ALA A 186 -17.71 2.82 -6.21
C ALA A 186 -17.39 2.14 -4.86
N PHE A 187 -16.66 2.85 -3.98
CA PHE A 187 -16.29 2.39 -2.65
C PHE A 187 -16.90 3.22 -1.52
N SER A 188 -17.84 4.11 -1.83
CA SER A 188 -18.44 5.04 -0.85
C SER A 188 -19.21 4.32 0.26
N ASP A 189 -19.84 3.18 -0.04
CA ASP A 189 -20.61 2.36 0.91
C ASP A 189 -19.74 1.40 1.75
N VAL A 190 -18.46 1.24 1.38
CA VAL A 190 -17.48 0.37 2.05
C VAL A 190 -16.24 1.10 2.54
N SER A 191 -16.29 2.43 2.64
CA SER A 191 -15.20 3.25 3.15
C SER A 191 -15.72 4.20 4.21
N LEU A 192 -15.22 4.10 5.44
CA LEU A 192 -15.58 5.03 6.49
C LEU A 192 -14.49 6.08 6.66
N ARG A 193 -14.76 7.29 6.14
CA ARG A 193 -13.93 8.50 6.26
C ARG A 193 -12.51 8.29 5.71
N GLY A 194 -12.16 8.94 4.61
CA GLY A 194 -10.84 8.84 4.00
C GLY A 194 -10.84 8.10 2.68
N THR A 195 -9.65 7.84 2.16
CA THR A 195 -9.45 7.41 0.77
C THR A 195 -9.08 5.93 0.72
N PRO A 196 -9.94 5.07 0.14
CA PRO A 196 -9.55 3.72 -0.25
C PRO A 196 -8.37 3.75 -1.19
N ASP A 197 -7.43 2.84 -0.98
CA ASP A 197 -6.30 2.67 -1.89
C ASP A 197 -6.26 1.24 -2.41
N ILE A 198 -5.63 1.06 -3.57
CA ILE A 198 -5.43 -0.22 -4.24
C ILE A 198 -3.94 -0.46 -4.27
N ARG A 199 -3.48 -1.53 -3.63
CA ARG A 199 -2.11 -2.00 -3.74
C ARG A 199 -2.03 -3.09 -4.79
N VAL A 200 -1.16 -2.89 -5.77
CA VAL A 200 -0.74 -3.93 -6.70
C VAL A 200 0.68 -4.38 -6.38
N LEU A 201 0.92 -5.69 -6.39
CA LEU A 201 2.23 -6.30 -6.21
C LEU A 201 2.77 -6.72 -7.56
N MET A 202 3.92 -6.18 -7.91
CA MET A 202 4.63 -6.47 -9.16
C MET A 202 5.85 -7.34 -8.89
N PHE A 203 6.11 -8.31 -9.78
CA PHE A 203 7.35 -9.07 -9.79
C PHE A 203 7.82 -9.32 -11.21
N GLN A 204 9.09 -9.01 -11.51
CA GLN A 204 9.71 -9.16 -12.82
C GLN A 204 8.89 -8.56 -13.99
N GLY A 205 8.20 -7.44 -13.73
CA GLY A 205 7.37 -6.78 -14.74
C GLY A 205 5.95 -7.32 -14.88
N GLU A 206 5.55 -8.29 -14.05
CA GLU A 206 4.21 -8.86 -14.04
C GLU A 206 3.40 -8.46 -12.81
N LEU A 207 2.08 -8.32 -12.99
CA LEU A 207 1.12 -8.17 -11.90
C LEU A 207 0.90 -9.53 -11.20
N VAL A 208 1.35 -9.63 -9.96
CA VAL A 208 1.31 -10.87 -9.19
C VAL A 208 0.03 -10.99 -8.38
N MET A 209 -0.37 -9.91 -7.73
CA MET A 209 -1.50 -9.90 -6.79
C MET A 209 -1.95 -8.46 -6.56
N ALA A 210 -3.23 -8.25 -6.22
CA ALA A 210 -3.75 -6.95 -5.88
C ALA A 210 -4.67 -7.02 -4.65
N MET A 211 -4.79 -5.92 -3.91
CA MET A 211 -5.79 -5.77 -2.86
C MET A 211 -6.29 -4.33 -2.78
N LEU A 212 -7.57 -4.18 -2.42
CA LEU A 212 -8.17 -2.93 -1.99
C LEU A 212 -7.98 -2.79 -0.48
N ARG A 213 -7.61 -1.61 -0.01
CA ARG A 213 -7.49 -1.28 1.41
C ARG A 213 -8.55 -0.24 1.76
N LEU A 214 -9.45 -0.62 2.65
CA LEU A 214 -10.60 0.18 3.03
C LEU A 214 -10.38 0.81 4.42
N PRO A 215 -10.45 2.15 4.53
CA PRO A 215 -10.44 2.85 5.80
C PRO A 215 -11.59 2.44 6.71
N THR A 216 -11.30 2.37 8.01
CA THR A 216 -12.26 2.09 9.07
C THR A 216 -12.22 3.19 10.13
N ALA A 217 -13.17 3.16 11.06
CA ALA A 217 -13.10 3.95 12.28
C ALA A 217 -11.83 3.61 13.09
N ALA A 218 -11.47 2.33 13.17
CA ALA A 218 -10.30 1.86 13.90
C ALA A 218 -8.98 2.38 13.31
N SER A 219 -8.91 2.52 11.99
CA SER A 219 -7.75 3.11 11.30
C SER A 219 -7.74 4.62 11.21
N ASP A 220 -8.72 5.26 11.87
CA ASP A 220 -8.82 6.71 11.94
C ASP A 220 -8.97 7.35 10.54
N GLY A 221 -9.54 6.59 9.62
CA GLY A 221 -9.72 6.93 8.22
C GLY A 221 -8.52 6.69 7.30
N LYS A 222 -7.55 5.87 7.72
CA LYS A 222 -6.36 5.53 6.92
C LYS A 222 -6.48 4.14 6.30
N ALA A 223 -6.05 3.99 5.06
CA ALA A 223 -5.97 2.69 4.36
C ALA A 223 -4.70 1.89 4.75
N ASN A 224 -4.47 1.70 6.06
CA ASN A 224 -3.34 0.95 6.60
C ASN A 224 -3.82 -0.23 7.45
N LEU A 225 -3.57 -1.47 6.99
CA LEU A 225 -4.02 -2.69 7.66
C LEU A 225 -3.45 -2.82 9.08
N HIS A 226 -2.22 -2.36 9.32
CA HIS A 226 -1.61 -2.39 10.65
C HIS A 226 -2.28 -1.40 11.63
N GLN A 227 -3.03 -0.43 11.11
CA GLN A 227 -3.81 0.52 11.91
C GLN A 227 -5.28 0.10 11.98
N GLY A 228 -5.66 -1.07 11.46
CA GLY A 228 -7.05 -1.54 11.50
C GLY A 228 -7.85 -1.25 10.24
N ALA A 229 -7.22 -0.99 9.08
CA ALA A 229 -7.95 -0.98 7.82
C ALA A 229 -8.35 -2.42 7.41
N VAL A 230 -9.38 -2.54 6.58
CA VAL A 230 -9.78 -3.82 5.98
C VAL A 230 -8.99 -4.02 4.69
N GLY A 231 -8.40 -5.21 4.50
CA GLY A 231 -7.77 -5.59 3.23
C GLY A 231 -8.68 -6.53 2.44
N VAL A 232 -9.00 -6.21 1.20
CA VAL A 232 -9.89 -7.00 0.34
C VAL A 232 -9.11 -7.49 -0.87
N GLY A 233 -9.06 -8.80 -1.09
CA GLY A 233 -8.39 -9.36 -2.27
C GLY A 233 -9.05 -8.89 -3.56
N ILE A 234 -8.28 -8.74 -4.63
CA ILE A 234 -8.78 -8.40 -5.97
C ILE A 234 -8.36 -9.52 -6.92
N ASP A 235 -9.32 -10.04 -7.68
CA ASP A 235 -9.04 -10.87 -8.83
C ASP A 235 -8.31 -10.03 -9.88
N ILE A 236 -7.04 -10.34 -10.16
CA ILE A 236 -6.22 -9.54 -11.07
C ILE A 236 -6.65 -9.66 -12.53
N GLU A 237 -7.40 -10.72 -12.89
CA GLU A 237 -7.88 -10.91 -14.26
C GLU A 237 -9.10 -10.08 -14.56
N THR A 238 -10.04 -9.99 -13.60
CA THR A 238 -11.32 -9.30 -13.79
C THR A 238 -11.39 -7.94 -13.09
N GLY A 239 -10.51 -7.65 -12.13
CA GLY A 239 -10.62 -6.45 -11.29
C GLY A 239 -11.74 -6.53 -10.26
N THR A 240 -12.27 -7.72 -9.97
CA THR A 240 -13.39 -7.89 -9.04
C THR A 240 -12.89 -8.19 -7.63
N THR A 241 -13.49 -7.55 -6.62
CA THR A 241 -13.15 -7.79 -5.21
C THR A 241 -13.61 -9.17 -4.74
N ARG A 242 -12.86 -9.72 -3.78
CA ARG A 242 -13.15 -10.97 -3.09
C ARG A 242 -13.52 -10.69 -1.62
N ARG A 243 -13.39 -11.69 -0.75
CA ARG A 243 -13.57 -11.49 0.70
C ARG A 243 -12.49 -10.56 1.25
N GLY A 244 -12.79 -10.00 2.41
CA GLY A 244 -11.88 -9.14 3.15
C GLY A 244 -11.17 -9.86 4.28
N VAL A 245 -10.18 -9.19 4.82
CA VAL A 245 -9.50 -9.52 6.06
C VAL A 245 -9.49 -8.27 6.94
N TYR A 246 -9.89 -8.45 8.18
CA TYR A 246 -9.89 -7.42 9.20
C TYR A 246 -9.38 -8.02 10.51
N GLN A 247 -8.35 -7.41 11.10
CA GLN A 247 -7.71 -7.92 12.32
C GLN A 247 -7.40 -9.43 12.25
N ASP A 248 -6.76 -9.84 11.14
CA ASP A 248 -6.35 -11.22 10.86
C ASP A 248 -7.49 -12.24 10.71
N ARG A 249 -8.74 -11.79 10.61
CA ARG A 249 -9.91 -12.63 10.38
C ARG A 249 -10.50 -12.37 9.01
N ILE A 250 -10.94 -13.44 8.35
CA ILE A 250 -11.72 -13.33 7.12
C ILE A 250 -13.06 -12.69 7.46
N VAL A 251 -13.45 -11.69 6.69
CA VAL A 251 -14.72 -10.97 6.81
C VAL A 251 -15.40 -10.87 5.45
N GLU A 252 -16.71 -11.07 5.43
CA GLU A 252 -17.51 -10.90 4.21
C GLU A 252 -18.06 -9.48 4.05
N ARG A 253 -18.12 -8.75 5.16
CA ARG A 253 -18.73 -7.42 5.25
C ARG A 253 -17.77 -6.43 5.90
N HIS A 254 -17.87 -5.16 5.51
CA HIS A 254 -17.12 -4.08 6.14
C HIS A 254 -17.54 -3.95 7.63
N PRO A 255 -16.60 -3.89 8.59
CA PRO A 255 -16.92 -3.91 10.02
C PRO A 255 -17.77 -2.71 10.45
N ASP A 256 -17.57 -1.55 9.83
CA ASP A 256 -18.29 -0.32 10.23
C ASP A 256 -19.57 -0.06 9.43
N THR A 257 -19.64 -0.51 8.17
CA THR A 257 -20.78 -0.17 7.27
C THR A 257 -21.71 -1.36 7.05
N GLY A 258 -21.27 -2.59 7.34
CA GLY A 258 -22.06 -3.81 7.13
C GLY A 258 -22.24 -4.22 5.66
N HIS A 259 -21.74 -3.44 4.71
CA HIS A 259 -21.84 -3.72 3.28
C HIS A 259 -20.93 -4.88 2.88
N VAL A 260 -21.40 -5.71 1.93
CA VAL A 260 -20.64 -6.85 1.39
C VAL A 260 -19.40 -6.36 0.66
N LEU A 261 -18.27 -7.04 0.87
CA LEU A 261 -16.98 -6.67 0.29
C LEU A 261 -16.74 -7.30 -1.10
N ALA A 262 -17.18 -8.55 -1.29
CA ALA A 262 -16.95 -9.32 -2.51
C ALA A 262 -17.87 -8.92 -3.66
N GLY A 263 -17.43 -9.18 -4.89
CA GLY A 263 -18.22 -9.01 -6.11
C GLY A 263 -18.28 -7.58 -6.64
N ARG A 264 -17.48 -6.65 -6.12
CA ARG A 264 -17.43 -5.26 -6.58
C ARG A 264 -16.42 -5.14 -7.70
N GLN A 265 -16.83 -4.52 -8.79
CA GLN A 265 -15.91 -4.18 -9.86
C GLN A 265 -15.07 -2.96 -9.45
N VAL A 266 -13.75 -3.04 -9.60
CA VAL A 266 -12.86 -1.88 -9.48
C VAL A 266 -12.99 -1.06 -10.78
N PRO A 267 -13.46 0.21 -10.71
CA PRO A 267 -13.53 1.06 -11.89
C PRO A 267 -12.16 1.28 -12.55
N HIS A 268 -12.13 1.34 -13.87
CA HIS A 268 -10.92 1.60 -14.67
C HIS A 268 -9.77 0.63 -14.35
N TRP A 269 -10.09 -0.64 -14.06
CA TRP A 269 -9.11 -1.65 -13.66
C TRP A 269 -7.98 -1.80 -14.67
N GLU A 270 -8.32 -1.90 -15.95
CA GLU A 270 -7.38 -2.08 -17.06
C GLU A 270 -6.41 -0.89 -17.12
N SER A 271 -6.91 0.34 -17.02
CA SER A 271 -6.09 1.55 -17.01
C SER A 271 -5.17 1.62 -15.79
N LEU A 272 -5.64 1.18 -14.61
CA LEU A 272 -4.84 1.09 -13.40
C LEU A 272 -3.69 0.10 -13.58
N VAL A 273 -3.98 -1.09 -14.11
CA VAL A 273 -2.98 -2.13 -14.38
C VAL A 273 -1.97 -1.67 -15.44
N GLU A 274 -2.41 -1.01 -16.51
CA GLU A 274 -1.51 -0.42 -17.51
C GLU A 274 -0.57 0.62 -16.89
N ALA A 275 -1.09 1.54 -16.06
CA ALA A 275 -0.27 2.53 -15.38
C ALA A 275 0.77 1.88 -14.46
N ALA A 276 0.37 0.86 -13.70
CA ALA A 276 1.26 0.09 -12.82
C ALA A 276 2.35 -0.66 -13.61
N LEU A 277 1.99 -1.31 -14.72
CA LEU A 277 2.95 -2.00 -15.59
C LEU A 277 3.98 -1.04 -16.19
N ARG A 278 3.51 0.12 -16.70
CA ARG A 278 4.38 1.15 -17.27
C ARG A 278 5.34 1.72 -16.22
N LEU A 279 4.88 1.96 -15.00
CA LEU A 279 5.73 2.40 -13.91
C LEU A 279 6.75 1.32 -13.51
N ALA A 280 6.30 0.08 -13.33
CA ALA A 280 7.17 -1.04 -12.99
C ALA A 280 8.26 -1.29 -14.04
N ALA A 281 7.98 -1.03 -15.32
CA ALA A 281 8.95 -1.14 -16.40
C ALA A 281 10.04 -0.06 -16.36
N ALA A 282 9.70 1.12 -15.82
CA ALA A 282 10.60 2.27 -15.74
C ALA A 282 11.42 2.33 -14.43
N VAL A 283 11.01 1.56 -13.42
CA VAL A 283 11.71 1.42 -12.15
C VAL A 283 12.55 0.16 -12.20
N ASP A 284 13.85 0.27 -11.93
CA ASP A 284 14.74 -0.90 -11.89
C ASP A 284 14.62 -1.67 -10.57
N LEU A 285 13.42 -2.17 -10.29
CA LEU A 285 13.09 -3.04 -9.17
C LEU A 285 12.32 -4.25 -9.71
N GLY A 286 12.81 -5.44 -9.41
CA GLY A 286 12.15 -6.67 -9.80
C GLY A 286 11.03 -7.08 -8.84
N TYR A 287 10.95 -6.54 -7.63
CA TYR A 287 9.87 -6.77 -6.67
C TYR A 287 9.42 -5.44 -6.05
N LEU A 288 8.18 -5.04 -6.27
CA LEU A 288 7.67 -3.76 -5.76
C LEU A 288 6.16 -3.80 -5.54
N GLY A 289 5.68 -3.00 -4.59
CA GLY A 289 4.28 -2.65 -4.47
C GLY A 289 4.04 -1.27 -5.06
N ILE A 290 2.96 -1.09 -5.79
CA ILE A 290 2.51 0.22 -6.26
C ILE A 290 1.17 0.49 -5.60
N ASP A 291 1.05 1.63 -4.95
CA ASP A 291 -0.17 2.06 -4.29
C ASP A 291 -0.85 3.09 -5.19
N CYS A 292 -2.08 2.79 -5.57
CA CYS A 292 -2.93 3.61 -6.42
C CYS A 292 -4.19 3.99 -5.66
N VAL A 293 -4.89 5.02 -6.12
CA VAL A 293 -6.24 5.36 -5.67
C VAL A 293 -7.11 5.63 -6.88
N LEU A 294 -8.42 5.49 -6.72
CA LEU A 294 -9.36 5.94 -7.73
C LEU A 294 -9.90 7.30 -7.35
N ASP A 295 -9.56 8.30 -8.14
CA ASP A 295 -10.19 9.60 -8.06
C ASP A 295 -11.52 9.61 -8.82
N ARG A 296 -12.51 10.31 -8.28
CA ARG A 296 -13.85 10.44 -8.83
C ARG A 296 -13.84 11.03 -10.25
N ASN A 297 -12.93 11.96 -10.53
CA ASN A 297 -12.89 12.72 -11.78
C ASN A 297 -11.71 12.32 -12.69
N GLY A 298 -10.59 11.89 -12.09
CA GLY A 298 -9.34 11.60 -12.80
C GLY A 298 -9.05 10.13 -13.07
N GLY A 299 -9.88 9.20 -12.60
CA GLY A 299 -9.62 7.76 -12.71
C GLY A 299 -8.48 7.31 -11.79
N PRO A 300 -7.70 6.28 -12.17
CA PRO A 300 -6.65 5.74 -11.31
C PRO A 300 -5.45 6.70 -11.22
N LEU A 301 -5.05 7.06 -10.01
CA LEU A 301 -3.86 7.87 -9.71
C LEU A 301 -2.83 7.02 -8.96
N ILE A 302 -1.56 7.10 -9.35
CA ILE A 302 -0.44 6.50 -8.61
C ILE A 302 -0.06 7.41 -7.43
N LEU A 303 0.02 6.83 -6.23
CA LEU A 303 0.40 7.57 -5.01
C LEU A 303 1.84 7.37 -4.61
N GLU A 304 2.27 6.11 -4.52
CA GLU A 304 3.60 5.75 -4.06
C GLU A 304 4.05 4.39 -4.58
N VAL A 305 5.36 4.19 -4.57
CA VAL A 305 6.00 2.90 -4.88
C VAL A 305 6.74 2.44 -3.64
N ASN A 306 6.58 1.17 -3.30
CA ASN A 306 7.16 0.53 -2.14
C ASN A 306 8.13 -0.56 -2.61
N ALA A 307 9.44 -0.42 -2.34
CA ALA A 307 10.43 -1.46 -2.65
C ALA A 307 10.32 -2.70 -1.74
N ARG A 308 9.60 -2.59 -0.61
CA ARG A 308 9.48 -3.65 0.41
C ARG A 308 8.02 -3.81 0.88
N PRO A 309 7.07 -4.04 -0.04
CA PRO A 309 5.66 -4.10 0.30
C PRO A 309 5.38 -5.22 1.30
N GLY A 310 4.46 -4.96 2.23
CA GLY A 310 4.02 -5.93 3.23
C GLY A 310 3.33 -7.16 2.61
N LEU A 311 3.27 -8.25 3.38
CA LEU A 311 2.76 -9.54 2.91
C LEU A 311 1.29 -9.81 3.23
N ALA A 312 0.60 -8.87 3.88
CA ALA A 312 -0.83 -8.98 4.20
C ALA A 312 -1.71 -9.17 2.96
N ILE A 313 -1.22 -8.78 1.78
CA ILE A 313 -1.87 -9.01 0.49
C ILE A 313 -2.15 -10.50 0.22
N GLN A 314 -1.31 -11.41 0.72
CA GLN A 314 -1.53 -12.87 0.64
C GLN A 314 -2.74 -13.31 1.44
N ILE A 315 -2.94 -12.67 2.60
CA ILE A 315 -4.02 -13.00 3.52
C ILE A 315 -5.32 -12.48 2.92
N ALA A 316 -5.34 -11.24 2.44
CA ALA A 316 -6.49 -10.64 1.76
C ALA A 316 -6.94 -11.43 0.52
N ASN A 317 -6.00 -12.08 -0.18
CA ASN A 317 -6.29 -12.92 -1.34
C ASN A 317 -6.45 -14.41 -1.01
N GLU A 318 -6.32 -14.79 0.27
CA GLU A 318 -6.36 -16.18 0.73
C GLU A 318 -5.41 -17.11 -0.06
N CYS A 319 -4.29 -16.57 -0.54
CA CYS A 319 -3.40 -17.22 -1.49
C CYS A 319 -1.93 -16.91 -1.20
N GLY A 320 -1.10 -17.95 -1.16
CA GLY A 320 0.35 -17.81 -0.96
C GLY A 320 1.08 -17.31 -2.21
N LEU A 321 2.10 -16.48 -2.02
CA LEU A 321 2.91 -15.90 -3.10
C LEU A 321 4.06 -16.79 -3.57
N LEU A 322 4.56 -17.71 -2.72
CA LEU A 322 5.85 -18.37 -2.93
C LEU A 322 5.91 -19.14 -4.26
N GLY A 323 4.88 -19.92 -4.57
CA GLY A 323 4.84 -20.72 -5.79
C GLY A 323 4.79 -19.84 -7.06
N LYS A 324 4.02 -18.75 -7.04
CA LYS A 324 3.93 -17.83 -8.17
C LYS A 324 5.25 -17.09 -8.39
N LEU A 325 5.86 -16.55 -7.34
CA LEU A 325 7.13 -15.82 -7.45
C LEU A 325 8.29 -16.73 -7.88
N ARG A 326 8.37 -17.98 -7.40
CA ARG A 326 9.41 -18.92 -7.84
C ARG A 326 9.35 -19.23 -9.33
N ARG A 327 8.14 -19.53 -9.83
CA ARG A 327 7.94 -19.79 -11.28
C ARG A 327 8.41 -18.60 -12.12
N LEU A 328 8.09 -17.38 -11.70
CA LEU A 328 8.53 -16.16 -12.39
C LEU A 328 10.03 -15.92 -12.27
N ALA A 329 10.63 -16.22 -11.12
CA ALA A 329 12.08 -16.09 -10.90
C ALA A 329 12.88 -17.09 -11.76
N GLU A 330 12.34 -18.29 -11.98
CA GLU A 330 12.90 -19.31 -12.87
C GLU A 330 12.73 -18.93 -14.35
N ALA A 331 11.63 -18.24 -14.70
CA ALA A 331 11.33 -17.84 -16.08
C ALA A 331 12.19 -16.68 -16.61
N GLY A 332 12.75 -15.83 -15.74
CA GLY A 332 13.60 -14.73 -16.20
C GLY A 332 14.36 -13.99 -15.11
N THR A 333 15.67 -13.89 -15.31
CA THR A 333 16.62 -13.11 -14.48
C THR A 333 17.17 -11.88 -15.19
N HIS A 334 16.77 -11.62 -16.44
CA HIS A 334 17.38 -10.59 -17.29
C HIS A 334 16.39 -9.48 -17.68
N ASP A 335 16.88 -8.24 -17.79
CA ASP A 335 16.11 -7.03 -18.15
C ASP A 335 15.29 -7.17 -19.44
N SER A 336 15.78 -7.99 -20.40
CA SER A 336 15.06 -8.33 -21.62
C SER A 336 13.76 -9.10 -21.36
N HIS A 337 13.76 -10.01 -20.39
CA HIS A 337 12.57 -10.76 -19.98
C HIS A 337 11.54 -9.84 -19.32
N ARG A 338 11.99 -8.94 -18.42
CA ARG A 338 11.12 -7.96 -17.78
C ARG A 338 10.42 -7.07 -18.82
N LYS A 339 11.15 -6.57 -19.82
CA LYS A 339 10.60 -5.75 -20.90
C LYS A 339 9.59 -6.53 -21.76
N ALA A 340 9.90 -7.78 -22.08
CA ALA A 340 8.99 -8.65 -22.83
C ALA A 340 7.72 -8.99 -22.03
N ALA A 341 7.85 -9.28 -20.73
CA ALA A 341 6.75 -9.54 -19.82
C ALA A 341 5.81 -8.32 -19.71
N VAL A 342 6.37 -7.12 -19.54
CA VAL A 342 5.60 -5.87 -19.57
C VAL A 342 4.88 -5.70 -20.90
N SER A 343 5.56 -5.88 -22.03
CA SER A 343 4.94 -5.75 -23.35
C SER A 343 3.78 -6.72 -23.55
N THR A 344 3.93 -7.95 -23.07
CA THR A 344 2.90 -9.00 -23.15
C THR A 344 1.74 -8.73 -22.21
N ALA A 345 2.02 -8.22 -21.00
CA ALA A 345 0.99 -7.82 -20.06
C ALA A 345 0.18 -6.63 -20.60
N LEU A 346 0.85 -5.64 -21.20
CA LEU A 346 0.18 -4.48 -21.82
C LEU A 346 -0.69 -4.89 -23.01
N SER A 347 -0.25 -5.81 -23.87
CA SER A 347 -1.08 -6.29 -24.98
C SER A 347 -2.32 -7.04 -24.48
N ASN A 348 -2.17 -7.85 -23.42
CA ASN A 348 -3.29 -8.54 -22.79
C ASN A 348 -4.29 -7.59 -22.15
N VAL A 349 -3.82 -6.52 -21.48
CA VAL A 349 -4.68 -5.49 -20.88
C VAL A 349 -5.48 -4.77 -21.97
N ARG A 350 -4.83 -4.36 -23.07
CA ARG A 350 -5.50 -3.68 -24.19
C ARG A 350 -6.59 -4.54 -24.82
N ARG A 351 -6.30 -5.82 -25.06
CA ARG A 351 -7.28 -6.78 -25.60
C ARG A 351 -8.49 -7.01 -24.69
N ARG A 352 -8.38 -6.78 -23.39
CA ARG A 352 -9.51 -6.89 -22.44
C ARG A 352 -10.34 -5.62 -22.35
N ALA A 353 -9.77 -4.48 -22.74
CA ALA A 353 -10.43 -3.19 -22.74
C ALA A 353 -11.24 -2.93 -24.03
N GLU A 354 -10.91 -3.65 -25.11
CA GLU A 354 -11.69 -3.78 -26.35
C GLU A 354 -12.85 -4.78 -26.17
#